data_AF-A0A2H0UJC4-F1
#
_entry.id   AF-A0A2H0UJC4-F1
#
_cell.length_a   1.000
_cell.length_b   1.000
_cell.length_c   1.000
_cell.angle_alpha   90.00
_cell.angle_beta   90.00
_cell.angle_gamma   90.00
#
_symmetry.space_group_name_H-M   'P 1'
#
loop_
_entity.id
_entity.type
_entity.pdbx_description
1 polymer ?
#
loop_
_entity_poly.entity_id
_entity_poly.type
_entity_poly.pdbx_seq_one_letter_code
_entity_poly.pdbx_strand_id
1 'polypeptide(L)'
;RKLVEDSTPDFDFFLMVVLSILMATFGLLAGSETIVIGSMLIAPLLYPILGLSLGISMSNHKLIRRSLKTIGKAIGFAVVAAIVATFLFSFGSFEGEISNNITSRTEPSLIFLIVAVISGFAVTYALVRPDLSETLPGVAVSVALIPPVAVLGIGIAKFDPGIVVGSAVMFGVNVLGIVAASMFAFSIMNVHGKEKIAQSAIKKEDKRVEKEEEEIKKIDEIEEEEGMPAAG
;
A
#
# COMPACT_ATOMS: atom_id res chain seq x y z
N ARG A 1 6.78 11.43 13.19
CA ARG A 1 5.44 12.06 13.24
C ARG A 1 4.77 11.93 11.89
N LYS A 2 5.35 12.50 10.83
CA LYS A 2 4.93 12.34 9.43
C LYS A 2 4.60 10.89 9.03
N LEU A 3 5.48 9.91 9.30
CA LEU A 3 5.19 8.48 9.06
C LEU A 3 3.89 7.96 9.72
N VAL A 4 3.56 8.44 10.92
CA VAL A 4 2.37 7.99 11.66
C VAL A 4 1.11 8.68 11.11
N GLU A 5 1.24 9.93 10.69
CA GLU A 5 0.21 10.69 9.98
C GLU A 5 -0.08 10.00 8.62
N ASP A 6 0.94 9.80 7.77
CA ASP A 6 0.80 9.22 6.42
C ASP A 6 0.42 7.72 6.40
N SER A 7 0.62 7.00 7.51
CA SER A 7 0.18 5.60 7.66
C SER A 7 -1.26 5.46 8.16
N THR A 8 -1.89 6.57 8.55
CA THR A 8 -3.31 6.62 8.91
C THR A 8 -4.10 6.87 7.64
N PRO A 9 -4.89 5.91 7.15
CA PRO A 9 -5.57 6.06 5.88
C PRO A 9 -6.71 7.07 6.01
N ASP A 10 -6.77 8.00 5.06
CA ASP A 10 -7.90 8.87 4.78
C ASP A 10 -8.53 8.48 3.43
N PHE A 11 -9.53 9.25 2.99
CA PHE A 11 -10.15 9.04 1.68
C PHE A 11 -9.13 9.18 0.54
N ASP A 12 -8.28 10.20 0.60
CA ASP A 12 -7.27 10.49 -0.41
C ASP A 12 -6.28 9.34 -0.57
N PHE A 13 -5.87 8.69 0.53
CA PHE A 13 -5.05 7.49 0.51
C PHE A 13 -5.68 6.38 -0.32
N PHE A 14 -6.95 6.04 -0.06
CA PHE A 14 -7.63 4.96 -0.78
C PHE A 14 -7.87 5.32 -2.24
N LEU A 15 -8.23 6.57 -2.52
CA LEU A 15 -8.40 7.08 -3.88
C LEU A 15 -7.08 6.95 -4.67
N MET A 16 -5.96 7.38 -4.09
CA MET A 16 -4.64 7.29 -4.73
C MET A 16 -4.21 5.85 -4.98
N VAL A 17 -4.50 4.92 -4.05
CA VAL A 17 -4.26 3.48 -4.25
C VAL A 17 -5.08 2.95 -5.44
N VAL A 18 -6.37 3.28 -5.49
CA VAL A 18 -7.26 2.87 -6.58
C VAL A 18 -6.77 3.44 -7.92
N LEU A 19 -6.51 4.74 -8.01
CA LEU A 19 -6.03 5.40 -9.23
C LEU A 19 -4.70 4.83 -9.70
N SER A 20 -3.74 4.62 -8.79
CA SER A 20 -2.47 3.98 -9.09
C SER A 20 -2.66 2.58 -9.69
N ILE A 21 -3.53 1.77 -9.09
CA ILE A 21 -3.75 0.40 -9.54
C ILE A 21 -4.48 0.36 -10.89
N LEU A 22 -5.46 1.23 -11.11
CA LEU A 22 -6.09 1.37 -12.44
C LEU A 22 -5.03 1.67 -13.51
N MET A 23 -4.17 2.65 -13.24
CA MET A 23 -3.08 3.01 -14.15
C MET A 23 -2.09 1.86 -14.36
N ALA A 24 -1.71 1.16 -13.29
CA ALA A 24 -0.82 0.00 -13.34
C ALA A 24 -1.43 -1.13 -14.18
N THR A 25 -2.70 -1.45 -13.97
CA THR A 25 -3.42 -2.48 -14.71
C THR A 25 -3.54 -2.15 -16.18
N PHE A 26 -3.93 -0.92 -16.54
CA PHE A 26 -3.95 -0.49 -17.94
C PHE A 26 -2.57 -0.51 -18.57
N GLY A 27 -1.53 -0.05 -17.85
CA GLY A 27 -0.16 -0.11 -18.32
C GLY A 27 0.31 -1.54 -18.59
N LEU A 28 0.02 -2.48 -17.69
CA LEU A 28 0.36 -3.90 -17.85
C LEU A 28 -0.37 -4.55 -19.04
N LEU A 29 -1.68 -4.31 -19.16
CA LEU A 29 -2.50 -4.85 -20.24
C LEU A 29 -2.13 -4.26 -21.61
N ALA A 30 -1.74 -2.98 -21.65
CA ALA A 30 -1.24 -2.32 -22.85
C ALA A 30 0.24 -2.62 -23.14
N GLY A 31 0.93 -3.37 -22.28
CA GLY A 31 2.37 -3.67 -22.43
C GLY A 31 3.29 -2.46 -22.26
N SER A 32 2.84 -1.39 -21.61
CA SER A 32 3.59 -0.14 -21.41
C SER A 32 4.25 -0.07 -20.03
N GLU A 33 5.54 -0.42 -19.97
CA GLU A 33 6.33 -0.27 -18.75
C GLU A 33 6.38 1.18 -18.24
N THR A 34 6.35 2.17 -19.14
CA THR A 34 6.36 3.59 -18.77
C THR A 34 5.13 3.98 -17.94
N ILE A 35 3.93 3.50 -18.33
CA ILE A 35 2.70 3.76 -17.57
C ILE A 35 2.76 3.05 -16.22
N VAL A 36 3.27 1.81 -16.19
CA VAL A 36 3.46 1.04 -14.96
C VAL A 36 4.45 1.73 -14.00
N ILE A 37 5.52 2.32 -14.51
CA ILE A 37 6.46 3.11 -13.69
C ILE A 37 5.78 4.38 -13.17
N GLY A 38 5.02 5.09 -14.01
CA GLY A 38 4.29 6.29 -13.62
C GLY A 38 3.28 6.02 -12.49
N SER A 39 2.62 4.85 -12.51
CA SER A 39 1.64 4.48 -11.49
C SER A 39 2.27 4.25 -10.12
N MET A 40 3.52 3.78 -10.07
CA MET A 40 4.26 3.56 -8.83
C MET A 40 4.61 4.86 -8.11
N LEU A 41 4.71 5.98 -8.84
CA LEU A 41 5.14 7.27 -8.28
C LEU A 41 4.09 7.89 -7.34
N ILE A 42 2.82 7.53 -7.52
CA ILE A 42 1.69 8.18 -6.85
C ILE A 42 1.08 7.33 -5.73
N ALA A 43 1.55 6.09 -5.55
CA ALA A 43 0.89 5.13 -4.68
C ALA A 43 1.37 5.21 -3.22
N PRO A 44 0.50 5.46 -2.23
CA PRO A 44 0.90 5.62 -0.84
C PRO A 44 1.03 4.30 -0.06
N LEU A 45 0.91 3.13 -0.71
CA LEU A 45 0.84 1.82 -0.04
C LEU A 45 2.06 1.51 0.87
N LEU A 46 3.18 2.18 0.63
CA LEU A 46 4.39 2.06 1.43
C LEU A 46 4.21 2.49 2.90
N TYR A 47 3.48 3.58 3.15
CA TYR A 47 3.37 4.18 4.48
C TYR A 47 2.75 3.25 5.53
N PRO A 48 1.61 2.55 5.27
CA PRO A 48 1.09 1.60 6.25
C PRO A 48 1.99 0.37 6.44
N ILE A 49 2.81 -0.03 5.45
CA ILE A 49 3.81 -1.10 5.62
C ILE A 49 4.94 -0.66 6.55
N LEU A 50 5.42 0.57 6.41
CA LEU A 50 6.40 1.16 7.32
C LEU A 50 5.80 1.40 8.72
N GLY A 51 4.52 1.78 8.80
CA GLY A 51 3.77 1.88 10.05
C GLY A 51 3.65 0.53 10.77
N LEU A 52 3.44 -0.56 10.02
CA LEU A 52 3.48 -1.93 10.55
C LEU A 52 4.86 -2.25 11.13
N SER A 53 5.93 -1.99 10.37
CA SER A 53 7.31 -2.21 10.80
C SER A 53 7.66 -1.42 12.06
N LEU A 54 7.26 -0.14 12.13
CA LEU A 54 7.43 0.70 13.32
C LEU A 54 6.63 0.15 14.51
N GLY A 55 5.38 -0.26 14.29
CA GLY A 55 4.53 -0.86 15.32
C GLY A 55 5.14 -2.12 15.91
N ILE A 56 5.71 -2.99 15.07
CA ILE A 56 6.43 -4.20 15.52
C ILE A 56 7.70 -3.82 16.28
N SER A 57 8.50 -2.90 15.75
CA SER A 57 9.74 -2.45 16.40
C SER A 57 9.52 -1.81 17.77
N MET A 58 8.35 -1.22 18.01
CA MET A 58 7.97 -0.59 19.28
C MET A 58 7.03 -1.46 20.14
N SER A 59 6.74 -2.70 19.74
CA SER A 59 5.73 -3.56 20.37
C SER A 59 4.37 -2.87 20.59
N ASN A 60 3.99 -1.97 19.69
CA ASN A 60 2.73 -1.23 19.78
C ASN A 60 1.61 -1.97 19.04
N HIS A 61 0.86 -2.80 19.78
CA HIS A 61 -0.22 -3.63 19.23
C HIS A 61 -1.34 -2.82 18.54
N LYS A 62 -1.63 -1.60 19.01
CA LYS A 62 -2.65 -0.73 18.39
C LYS A 62 -2.20 -0.30 16.99
N LEU A 63 -0.95 0.16 16.85
CA LEU A 63 -0.38 0.55 15.55
C LEU A 63 -0.24 -0.64 14.59
N ILE A 64 0.18 -1.81 15.10
CA ILE A 64 0.24 -3.05 14.30
C ILE A 64 -1.13 -3.38 13.71
N ARG A 65 -2.17 -3.45 14.57
CA ARG A 65 -3.53 -3.81 14.15
C ARG A 65 -4.10 -2.79 13.17
N ARG A 66 -3.85 -1.50 13.41
CA ARG A 66 -4.27 -0.42 12.50
C ARG A 66 -3.62 -0.57 11.13
N SER A 67 -2.30 -0.73 11.09
CA SER A 67 -1.54 -0.88 9.85
C SER A 67 -1.95 -2.11 9.06
N LEU A 68 -2.15 -3.26 9.72
CA LEU A 68 -2.66 -4.48 9.07
C LEU A 68 -4.06 -4.28 8.48
N LYS A 69 -4.98 -3.63 9.21
CA LYS A 69 -6.31 -3.31 8.69
C LYS A 69 -6.22 -2.38 7.47
N THR A 70 -5.37 -1.36 7.52
CA THR A 70 -5.14 -0.43 6.40
C THR A 70 -4.63 -1.17 5.17
N ILE A 71 -3.59 -2.00 5.33
CA ILE A 71 -3.01 -2.80 4.24
C ILE A 71 -4.08 -3.73 3.65
N GLY A 72 -4.84 -4.45 4.48
CA GLY A 72 -5.89 -5.35 4.03
C GLY A 72 -6.99 -4.65 3.23
N LYS A 73 -7.48 -3.50 3.73
CA LYS A 73 -8.48 -2.68 3.01
C LYS A 73 -7.92 -2.14 1.69
N ALA A 74 -6.70 -1.62 1.70
CA ALA A 74 -6.04 -1.07 0.52
C ALA A 74 -5.86 -2.13 -0.57
N ILE A 75 -5.41 -3.33 -0.21
CA ILE A 75 -5.30 -4.46 -1.13
C ILE A 75 -6.68 -4.87 -1.65
N GLY A 76 -7.70 -4.91 -0.80
CA GLY A 76 -9.07 -5.21 -1.22
C GLY A 76 -9.57 -4.25 -2.30
N PHE A 77 -9.47 -2.94 -2.07
CA PHE A 77 -9.86 -1.92 -3.06
C PHE A 77 -8.99 -1.98 -4.32
N ALA A 78 -7.68 -2.18 -4.17
CA ALA A 78 -6.76 -2.33 -5.28
C ALA A 78 -7.12 -3.52 -6.18
N VAL A 79 -7.37 -4.70 -5.60
CA VAL A 79 -7.75 -5.90 -6.36
C VAL A 79 -9.07 -5.68 -7.09
N VAL A 80 -10.07 -5.10 -6.44
CA VAL A 80 -11.35 -4.75 -7.10
C VAL A 80 -11.13 -3.78 -8.26
N ALA A 81 -10.33 -2.73 -8.06
CA ALA A 81 -10.01 -1.76 -9.11
C ALA A 81 -9.30 -2.42 -10.31
N ALA A 82 -8.32 -3.29 -10.06
CA ALA A 82 -7.63 -4.04 -11.11
C ALA A 82 -8.56 -4.99 -11.87
N ILE A 83 -9.50 -5.65 -11.18
CA ILE A 83 -10.51 -6.50 -11.84
C ILE A 83 -11.39 -5.66 -12.75
N VAL A 84 -11.92 -4.52 -12.25
CA VAL A 84 -12.75 -3.60 -13.03
C VAL A 84 -12.00 -3.07 -14.25
N ALA A 85 -10.75 -2.61 -14.08
CA ALA A 85 -9.91 -2.16 -15.19
C ALA A 85 -9.68 -3.25 -16.23
N THR A 86 -9.47 -4.49 -15.80
CA THR A 86 -9.26 -5.62 -16.70
C THR A 86 -10.50 -5.90 -17.55
N PHE A 87 -11.70 -5.89 -16.94
CA PHE A 87 -12.94 -6.01 -17.69
C PHE A 87 -13.17 -4.83 -18.64
N LEU A 88 -12.97 -3.59 -18.18
CA LEU A 88 -13.12 -2.40 -19.03
C LEU A 88 -12.20 -2.43 -20.25
N PHE A 89 -10.96 -2.86 -20.07
CA PHE A 89 -10.01 -3.04 -21.17
C PHE A 89 -10.51 -4.07 -22.19
N SER A 90 -11.03 -5.20 -21.72
CA SER A 90 -11.57 -6.25 -22.59
C SER A 90 -12.83 -5.82 -23.34
N PHE A 91 -13.73 -5.03 -22.72
CA PHE A 91 -14.92 -4.49 -23.38
C PHE A 91 -14.58 -3.44 -24.45
N GLY A 92 -13.46 -2.73 -24.30
CA GLY A 92 -12.98 -1.74 -25.27
C GLY A 92 -12.47 -2.33 -26.59
N SER A 93 -12.61 -3.64 -26.82
CA SER A 93 -12.02 -4.37 -27.97
C SER A 93 -10.48 -4.29 -28.05
N PHE A 94 -9.83 -4.00 -26.93
CA PHE A 94 -8.37 -4.12 -26.83
C PHE A 94 -8.04 -5.57 -26.51
N GLU A 95 -7.55 -6.32 -27.50
CA GLU A 95 -7.00 -7.66 -27.27
C GLU A 95 -5.60 -7.53 -26.67
N GLY A 96 -5.49 -7.81 -25.37
CA GLY A 96 -4.21 -7.94 -24.67
C GLY A 96 -3.98 -9.40 -24.29
N GLU A 97 -3.11 -10.08 -25.02
CA GLU A 97 -2.56 -11.37 -24.57
C GLU A 97 -1.83 -11.19 -23.24
N ILE A 98 -1.64 -12.28 -22.48
CA ILE A 98 -0.83 -12.26 -21.27
C ILE A 98 0.62 -11.97 -21.71
N SER A 99 1.00 -10.70 -21.68
CA SER A 99 2.34 -10.25 -22.08
C SER A 99 3.40 -10.81 -21.11
N ASN A 100 4.63 -11.01 -21.60
CA ASN A 100 5.79 -11.33 -20.77
C ASN A 100 5.96 -10.38 -19.57
N ASN A 101 5.44 -9.15 -19.67
CA ASN A 101 5.43 -8.16 -18.59
C ASN A 101 4.52 -8.53 -17.41
N ILE A 102 3.54 -9.41 -17.60
CA ILE A 102 2.65 -9.94 -16.55
C ILE A 102 3.30 -11.17 -15.92
N THR A 103 3.79 -12.10 -16.74
CA THR A 103 4.44 -13.35 -16.28
C THR A 103 5.75 -13.09 -15.51
N SER A 104 6.52 -12.07 -15.89
CA SER A 104 7.72 -11.66 -15.13
C SER A 104 7.41 -11.09 -13.73
N ARG A 105 6.14 -10.84 -13.42
CA ARG A 105 5.65 -10.33 -12.13
C ARG A 105 4.91 -11.39 -11.31
N THR A 106 4.95 -12.66 -11.75
CA THR A 106 4.42 -13.81 -11.03
C THR A 106 5.51 -14.72 -10.47
N GLU A 107 6.75 -14.60 -10.96
CA GLU A 107 7.89 -15.34 -10.43
C GLU A 107 8.60 -14.55 -9.32
N PRO A 108 8.67 -15.08 -8.08
CA PRO A 108 9.44 -14.44 -7.02
C PRO A 108 10.92 -14.33 -7.42
N SER A 109 11.39 -13.10 -7.62
CA SER A 109 12.79 -12.84 -7.95
C SER A 109 13.58 -12.42 -6.71
N LEU A 110 14.71 -13.09 -6.48
CA LEU A 110 15.66 -12.69 -5.45
C LEU A 110 16.17 -11.26 -5.65
N ILE A 111 16.27 -10.80 -6.90
CA ILE A 111 16.69 -9.42 -7.21
C ILE A 111 15.65 -8.44 -6.69
N PHE A 112 14.35 -8.67 -6.93
CA PHE A 112 13.30 -7.81 -6.42
C PHE A 112 13.23 -7.82 -4.89
N LEU A 113 13.48 -8.96 -4.26
CA LEU A 113 13.60 -9.04 -2.80
C LEU A 113 14.78 -8.20 -2.27
N ILE A 114 15.96 -8.32 -2.87
CA ILE A 114 17.13 -7.51 -2.49
C ILE A 114 16.85 -6.02 -2.65
N VAL A 115 16.24 -5.62 -3.77
CA VAL A 115 15.84 -4.23 -4.02
C VAL A 115 14.83 -3.76 -2.97
N ALA A 116 13.83 -4.59 -2.63
CA ALA A 116 12.84 -4.27 -1.61
C ALA A 116 13.48 -4.09 -0.22
N VAL A 117 14.45 -4.94 0.15
CA VAL A 117 15.21 -4.82 1.39
C VAL A 117 16.05 -3.54 1.43
N ILE A 118 16.83 -3.26 0.38
CA ILE A 118 17.66 -2.05 0.30
C ILE A 118 16.78 -0.80 0.35
N SER A 119 15.68 -0.80 -0.39
CA SER A 119 14.76 0.34 -0.47
C SER A 119 14.01 0.55 0.85
N GLY A 120 13.61 -0.54 1.53
CA GLY A 120 13.01 -0.49 2.87
C GLY A 120 13.96 0.12 3.90
N PHE A 121 15.24 -0.26 3.87
CA PHE A 121 16.26 0.36 4.70
C PHE A 121 16.45 1.85 4.34
N ALA A 122 16.60 2.17 3.06
CA ALA A 122 16.84 3.53 2.58
C ALA A 122 15.69 4.49 2.91
N VAL A 123 14.44 4.07 2.71
CA VAL A 123 13.26 4.91 3.02
C VAL A 123 13.12 5.10 4.52
N THR A 124 13.38 4.05 5.31
CA THR A 124 13.34 4.13 6.77
C THR A 124 14.44 5.06 7.29
N TYR A 125 15.63 4.99 6.71
CA TYR A 125 16.73 5.90 7.02
C TYR A 125 16.41 7.36 6.66
N ALA A 126 15.81 7.60 5.49
CA ALA A 126 15.34 8.92 5.07
C ALA A 126 14.29 9.47 6.04
N LEU A 127 13.32 8.65 6.47
CA LEU A 127 12.26 9.05 7.41
C LEU A 127 12.79 9.45 8.80
N VAL A 128 13.94 8.93 9.21
CA VAL A 128 14.57 9.27 10.50
C VAL A 128 15.45 10.53 10.39
N ARG A 129 15.80 10.96 9.18
CA ARG A 129 16.61 12.15 8.89
C ARG A 129 15.81 13.23 8.13
N PRO A 130 15.39 14.31 8.80
CA PRO A 130 14.51 15.33 8.21
C PRO A 130 15.10 16.06 6.99
N ASP A 131 16.43 16.04 6.80
CA ASP A 131 17.12 16.70 5.69
C ASP A 131 17.13 15.86 4.39
N LEU A 132 16.64 14.62 4.42
CA LEU A 132 16.66 13.70 3.28
C LEU A 132 15.27 13.56 2.64
N SER A 133 15.24 13.53 1.31
CA SER A 133 13.99 13.34 0.57
C SER A 133 13.50 11.90 0.67
N GLU A 134 12.30 11.71 1.20
CA GLU A 134 11.62 10.41 1.31
C GLU A 134 11.10 9.89 -0.04
N THR A 135 11.00 10.76 -1.05
CA THR A 135 10.41 10.44 -2.36
C THR A 135 11.22 9.42 -3.17
N LEU A 136 12.54 9.55 -3.23
CA LEU A 136 13.37 8.70 -4.11
C LEU A 136 13.35 7.22 -3.68
N PRO A 137 13.60 6.88 -2.40
CA PRO A 137 13.46 5.51 -1.93
C PRO A 137 12.00 5.02 -1.95
N GLY A 138 11.03 5.93 -1.71
CA GLY A 138 9.61 5.59 -1.74
C GLY A 138 9.12 5.11 -3.10
N VAL A 139 9.63 5.72 -4.18
CA VAL A 139 9.39 5.26 -5.55
C VAL A 139 9.96 3.86 -5.76
N ALA A 140 11.20 3.61 -5.34
CA ALA A 140 11.85 2.31 -5.49
C ALA A 140 11.09 1.18 -4.78
N VAL A 141 10.52 1.43 -3.60
CA VAL A 141 9.69 0.44 -2.91
C VAL A 141 8.36 0.21 -3.62
N SER A 142 7.75 1.27 -4.17
CA SER A 142 6.47 1.18 -4.88
C SER A 142 6.56 0.31 -6.14
N VAL A 143 7.75 0.21 -6.74
CA VAL A 143 8.05 -0.75 -7.83
C VAL A 143 7.80 -2.21 -7.42
N ALA A 144 8.08 -2.55 -6.16
CA ALA A 144 7.93 -3.90 -5.63
C ALA A 144 6.50 -4.21 -5.15
N LEU A 145 5.64 -3.20 -4.96
CA LEU A 145 4.32 -3.38 -4.34
C LEU A 145 3.17 -3.27 -5.34
N ILE A 146 3.17 -2.24 -6.19
CA ILE A 146 2.03 -1.91 -7.04
C ILE A 146 1.81 -2.93 -8.16
N PRO A 147 2.84 -3.35 -8.95
CA PRO A 147 2.62 -4.31 -10.02
C PRO A 147 2.11 -5.67 -9.54
N PRO A 148 2.66 -6.29 -8.47
CA PRO A 148 2.13 -7.57 -7.99
C PRO A 148 0.64 -7.51 -7.61
N VAL A 149 0.18 -6.41 -7.01
CA VAL A 149 -1.26 -6.24 -6.67
C VAL A 149 -2.11 -6.04 -7.92
N ALA A 150 -1.63 -5.28 -8.90
CA ALA A 150 -2.33 -5.12 -10.19
C ALA A 150 -2.42 -6.46 -10.94
N VAL A 151 -1.32 -7.23 -10.99
CA VAL A 151 -1.26 -8.56 -11.60
C VAL A 151 -2.16 -9.56 -10.87
N LEU A 152 -2.25 -9.48 -9.54
CA LEU A 152 -3.18 -10.29 -8.75
C LEU A 152 -4.62 -10.06 -9.20
N GLY A 153 -5.05 -8.80 -9.36
CA GLY A 153 -6.39 -8.48 -9.87
C GLY A 153 -6.60 -8.92 -11.33
N ILE A 154 -5.59 -8.77 -12.19
CA ILE A 154 -5.65 -9.29 -13.58
C ILE A 154 -5.82 -10.82 -13.59
N GLY A 155 -5.04 -11.54 -12.76
CA GLY A 155 -5.12 -13.00 -12.65
C GLY A 155 -6.49 -13.47 -12.18
N ILE A 156 -7.08 -12.77 -11.20
CA ILE A 156 -8.45 -13.06 -10.72
C ILE A 156 -9.46 -12.82 -11.85
N ALA A 157 -9.37 -11.68 -12.54
CA ALA A 157 -10.29 -11.34 -13.64
C ALA A 157 -10.20 -12.30 -14.83
N LYS A 158 -9.00 -12.84 -15.11
CA LYS A 158 -8.75 -13.83 -16.17
C LYS A 158 -8.94 -15.28 -15.72
N PHE A 159 -9.34 -15.53 -14.46
CA PHE A 159 -9.47 -16.87 -13.88
C PHE A 159 -8.21 -17.74 -14.02
N ASP A 160 -7.01 -17.15 -13.88
CA ASP A 160 -5.73 -17.85 -13.98
C ASP A 160 -5.13 -18.08 -12.57
N PRO A 161 -5.22 -19.29 -12.00
CA PRO A 161 -4.71 -19.57 -10.66
C PRO A 161 -3.19 -19.43 -10.54
N GLY A 162 -2.45 -19.67 -11.63
CA GLY A 162 -0.98 -19.55 -11.62
C GLY A 162 -0.55 -18.10 -11.44
N ILE A 163 -1.21 -17.18 -12.14
CA ILE A 163 -0.97 -15.73 -11.99
C ILE A 163 -1.38 -15.25 -10.60
N VAL A 164 -2.55 -15.69 -10.11
CA VAL A 164 -3.05 -15.30 -8.77
C VAL A 164 -2.07 -15.72 -7.67
N VAL A 165 -1.66 -16.99 -7.65
CA VAL A 165 -0.76 -17.49 -6.60
C VAL A 165 0.62 -16.85 -6.72
N GLY A 166 1.19 -16.77 -7.93
CA GLY A 166 2.52 -16.20 -8.15
C GLY A 166 2.61 -14.74 -7.72
N SER A 167 1.64 -13.92 -8.13
CA SER A 167 1.59 -12.50 -7.78
C SER A 167 1.30 -12.25 -6.30
N ALA A 168 0.43 -13.04 -5.68
CA ALA A 168 0.17 -12.97 -4.23
C ALA A 168 1.42 -13.31 -3.41
N VAL A 169 2.15 -14.37 -3.79
CA VAL A 169 3.42 -14.76 -3.15
C VAL A 169 4.46 -13.68 -3.35
N MET A 170 4.61 -13.15 -4.56
CA MET A 170 5.57 -12.08 -4.85
C MET A 170 5.28 -10.83 -4.03
N PHE A 171 4.02 -10.40 -3.95
CA PHE A 171 3.60 -9.30 -3.09
C PHE A 171 3.94 -9.58 -1.62
N GLY A 172 3.58 -10.76 -1.10
CA GLY A 172 3.83 -11.14 0.28
C GLY A 172 5.31 -11.14 0.65
N VAL A 173 6.17 -11.71 -0.22
CA VAL A 173 7.62 -11.73 -0.04
C VAL A 173 8.19 -10.31 -0.02
N ASN A 174 7.72 -9.42 -0.92
CA ASN A 174 8.16 -8.03 -0.96
C ASN A 174 7.77 -7.28 0.31
N VAL A 175 6.52 -7.40 0.77
CA VAL A 175 6.05 -6.80 2.02
C VAL A 175 6.89 -7.29 3.21
N LEU A 176 7.11 -8.60 3.33
CA LEU A 176 7.93 -9.18 4.40
C LEU A 176 9.38 -8.65 4.36
N GLY A 177 9.97 -8.56 3.17
CA GLY A 177 11.31 -8.01 2.98
C GLY A 177 11.42 -6.55 3.43
N ILE A 178 10.44 -5.72 3.05
CA ILE A 178 10.39 -4.30 3.45
C ILE A 178 10.19 -4.18 4.96
N VAL A 179 9.26 -4.94 5.54
CA VAL A 179 8.99 -4.91 6.99
C VAL A 179 10.24 -5.30 7.77
N ALA A 180 10.90 -6.41 7.41
CA ALA A 180 12.11 -6.89 8.07
C ALA A 180 13.28 -5.89 7.94
N ALA A 181 13.51 -5.35 6.74
CA ALA A 181 14.55 -4.36 6.50
C ALA A 181 14.32 -3.07 7.29
N SER A 182 13.07 -2.61 7.33
CA SER A 182 12.68 -1.41 8.06
C SER A 182 12.77 -1.62 9.57
N MET A 183 12.43 -2.81 10.08
CA MET A 183 12.59 -3.16 11.51
C MET A 183 14.07 -3.14 11.90
N PHE A 184 14.92 -3.73 11.06
CA PHE A 184 16.36 -3.72 11.26
C PHE A 184 16.93 -2.30 11.24
N ALA A 185 16.48 -1.46 10.30
CA ALA A 185 16.86 -0.06 10.22
C ALA A 185 16.44 0.73 11.47
N PHE A 186 15.19 0.58 11.93
CA PHE A 186 14.69 1.22 13.16
C PHE A 186 15.47 0.78 14.41
N SER A 187 15.86 -0.49 14.49
CA SER A 187 16.66 -1.03 15.58
C SER A 187 18.06 -0.39 15.63
N ILE A 188 18.76 -0.34 14.49
CA ILE A 188 20.11 0.26 14.40
C ILE A 188 20.07 1.76 14.71
N MET A 189 19.04 2.47 14.25
CA MET A 189 18.93 3.92 14.42
C MET A 189 18.50 4.36 15.82
N ASN A 190 18.43 3.42 16.78
CA ASN A 190 18.08 3.67 18.17
C ASN A 190 16.77 4.47 18.32
N VAL A 191 15.72 4.06 17.59
CA VAL A 191 14.38 4.64 17.72
C VAL A 191 13.87 4.51 19.17
N HIS A 192 14.39 3.57 19.96
CA HIS A 192 14.16 3.49 21.41
C HIS A 192 14.47 4.82 22.14
N GLY A 193 15.49 5.57 21.73
CA GLY A 193 15.78 6.92 22.27
C GLY A 193 14.78 8.01 21.85
N LYS A 194 14.04 7.80 20.75
CA LYS A 194 12.98 8.67 20.23
C LYS A 194 11.57 8.10 20.46
N GLU A 195 11.45 7.06 21.28
CA GLU A 195 10.22 6.33 21.56
C GLU A 195 9.11 7.27 22.05
N LYS A 196 9.43 8.22 22.92
CA LYS A 196 8.47 9.22 23.41
C LYS A 196 7.89 10.09 22.29
N ILE A 197 8.69 10.44 21.28
CA ILE A 197 8.23 11.24 20.14
C ILE A 197 7.31 10.40 19.24
N ALA A 198 7.71 9.16 18.94
CA ALA A 198 6.89 8.24 18.16
C ALA A 198 5.56 7.91 18.87
N GLN A 199 5.59 7.58 20.17
CA GLN A 199 4.39 7.35 20.98
C GLN A 199 3.50 8.59 21.06
N SER A 200 4.07 9.80 21.19
CA SER A 200 3.28 11.04 21.21
C SER A 200 2.56 11.29 19.88
N ALA A 201 3.21 10.97 18.74
CA ALA A 201 2.61 11.08 17.42
C ALA A 201 1.49 10.04 17.24
N ILE A 202 1.71 8.78 17.66
CA ILE A 202 0.68 7.72 17.62
C ILE A 202 -0.53 8.12 18.45
N LYS A 203 -0.32 8.59 19.68
CA LYS A 203 -1.40 9.02 20.58
C LYS A 203 -2.16 10.23 20.04
N LYS A 204 -1.49 11.14 19.33
CA LYS A 204 -2.13 12.29 18.70
C LYS A 204 -3.01 11.87 17.53
N GLU A 205 -2.52 10.99 16.66
CA GLU A 205 -3.33 10.50 15.54
C GLU A 205 -4.47 9.60 15.98
N ASP A 206 -4.26 8.76 16.99
CA ASP A 206 -5.35 7.97 17.56
C ASP A 206 -6.51 8.85 18.06
N LYS A 207 -6.19 9.98 18.71
CA LYS A 207 -7.20 10.95 19.13
C LYS A 207 -7.89 11.66 17.96
N ARG A 208 -7.20 11.85 16.84
CA ARG A 208 -7.82 12.43 15.63
C ARG A 208 -8.82 11.44 15.04
N VAL A 209 -8.40 10.20 14.84
CA VAL A 209 -9.26 9.13 14.30
C VAL A 209 -10.46 8.87 15.21
N GLU A 210 -10.28 8.82 16.53
CA GLU A 210 -11.39 8.65 17.48
C GLU A 210 -12.41 9.80 17.38
N LYS A 211 -11.95 11.04 17.18
CA LYS A 211 -12.85 12.20 16.95
C LYS A 211 -13.59 12.11 15.63
N GLU A 212 -12.91 11.75 14.55
CA GLU A 212 -13.54 11.58 13.23
C GLU A 212 -14.60 10.46 13.27
N GLU A 213 -14.31 9.33 13.94
CA GLU A 213 -15.29 8.25 14.13
C GLU A 213 -16.50 8.69 14.98
N GLU A 214 -16.30 9.53 16.00
CA GLU A 214 -17.39 10.11 16.78
C GLU A 214 -18.22 11.12 15.97
N GLU A 215 -17.60 11.91 15.11
CA GLU A 215 -18.30 12.85 14.21
C GLU A 215 -19.12 12.10 13.16
N ILE A 216 -18.57 11.06 12.54
CA ILE A 216 -19.30 10.21 11.57
C ILE A 216 -20.50 9.55 12.24
N LYS A 217 -20.33 8.96 13.43
CA LYS A 217 -21.45 8.35 14.17
C LYS A 217 -22.56 9.34 14.49
N LYS A 218 -22.22 10.58 14.83
CA LYS A 218 -23.22 11.63 15.06
C LYS A 218 -23.97 12.00 13.78
N ILE A 219 -23.29 12.01 12.64
CA ILE A 219 -23.95 12.25 11.34
C ILE A 219 -24.90 11.09 11.03
N ASP A 220 -24.44 9.84 11.18
CA ASP A 220 -25.27 8.65 10.96
C ASP A 220 -26.50 8.63 11.90
N GLU A 221 -26.32 8.98 13.18
CA GLU A 221 -27.42 9.11 14.16
C GLU A 221 -28.42 10.22 13.77
N ILE A 222 -27.94 11.36 13.24
CA ILE A 222 -28.80 12.44 12.75
C ILE A 222 -29.56 12.02 11.48
N GLU A 223 -28.91 11.33 10.54
CA GLU A 223 -29.56 10.81 9.34
C GLU A 223 -30.64 9.76 9.66
N GLU A 224 -30.39 8.90 10.65
CA GLU A 224 -31.37 7.94 11.16
C GLU A 224 -32.55 8.62 11.89
N GLU A 225 -32.31 9.68 12.67
CA GLU A 225 -33.38 10.45 13.35
C GLU A 225 -34.23 11.30 12.39
N GLU A 226 -33.63 11.85 11.32
CA GLU A 226 -34.33 12.69 10.33
C GLU A 226 -35.08 11.88 9.26
N GLY A 227 -34.95 10.54 9.26
CA GLY A 227 -35.65 9.65 8.32
C GLY A 227 -35.21 9.82 6.87
N MET A 228 -34.02 10.37 6.63
CA MET A 228 -33.42 10.43 5.30
C MET A 228 -32.84 9.04 4.94
N PRO A 229 -33.10 8.52 3.72
CA PRO A 229 -32.56 7.22 3.34
C PRO A 229 -31.03 7.33 3.29
N ALA A 230 -30.36 6.44 4.04
CA ALA A 230 -28.91 6.30 4.03
C ALA A 230 -28.38 6.31 2.58
N ALA A 231 -27.52 7.26 2.27
CA ALA A 231 -26.89 7.38 0.96
C ALA A 231 -25.86 6.25 0.81
N GLY A 232 -26.34 5.08 0.40
CA GLY A 232 -25.53 3.90 0.06
C GLY A 232 -24.83 4.01 -1.29
#